data_AF-A0A8S1HTK8-F1
#
_entry.id   AF-A0A8S1HTK8-F1
#
_cell.length_a   1.000
_cell.length_b   1.000
_cell.length_c   1.000
_cell.angle_alpha   90.00
_cell.angle_beta   90.00
_cell.angle_gamma   90.00
#
_symmetry.space_group_name_H-M   'P 1'
#
loop_
_entity.id
_entity.type
_entity.pdbx_description
1 polymer ?
#
loop_
_entity_poly.entity_id
_entity_poly.type
_entity_poly.pdbx_seq_one_letter_code
_entity_poly.pdbx_strand_id
1 'polypeptide(L)'
;MRVSTKKNEEDIRRELFGPLQVSSTSLYNPGLPDSPGWCELSELRLMMLIIKYKPAGAARHFNVMAIVDFMSHIYDTEPAEVEMFLNDEDRISFRRQQRAVQKESARKEKTIRRVIYSPKYTIRPTAKQVRDKVAELYDMRVVERNESLPDGFDTLVDFFLPFGDYSEMIRNKEDSNTAPATKRRRVATPDV
;
A
#
# COMPACT_ATOMS: atom_id res chain seq x y z
N MET A 1 -42.15 -8.83 13.43
CA MET A 1 -42.49 -7.61 12.63
C MET A 1 -41.74 -7.68 11.31
N ARG A 2 -42.43 -7.74 10.18
CA ARG A 2 -41.81 -7.56 8.85
C ARG A 2 -42.04 -6.12 8.43
N VAL A 3 -41.00 -5.30 8.45
CA VAL A 3 -41.05 -3.94 7.90
C VAL A 3 -40.85 -4.07 6.39
N SER A 4 -41.97 -4.05 5.64
CA SER A 4 -41.97 -4.02 4.18
C SER A 4 -42.11 -2.57 3.71
N THR A 5 -41.09 -1.74 3.93
CA THR A 5 -40.98 -0.46 3.24
C THR A 5 -40.45 -0.73 1.84
N LYS A 6 -41.34 -0.68 0.84
CA LYS A 6 -40.96 -0.72 -0.57
C LYS A 6 -40.30 0.61 -0.91
N LYS A 7 -38.98 0.69 -0.77
CA LYS A 7 -38.18 1.82 -1.27
C LYS A 7 -37.89 1.59 -2.76
N ASN A 8 -37.97 2.65 -3.55
CA ASN A 8 -37.66 2.58 -4.97
C ASN A 8 -36.14 2.39 -5.17
N GLU A 9 -35.71 1.79 -6.28
CA GLU A 9 -34.28 1.50 -6.52
C GLU A 9 -33.42 2.77 -6.48
N GLU A 10 -33.96 3.88 -6.95
CA GLU A 10 -33.31 5.20 -6.90
C GLU A 10 -33.19 5.75 -5.47
N ASP A 11 -34.17 5.50 -4.60
CA ASP A 11 -34.13 5.92 -3.20
C ASP A 11 -33.07 5.12 -2.43
N ILE A 12 -32.99 3.81 -2.70
CA ILE A 12 -31.94 2.94 -2.14
C ILE A 12 -30.57 3.42 -2.60
N ARG A 13 -30.41 3.75 -3.89
CA ARG A 13 -29.13 4.27 -4.41
C ARG A 13 -28.77 5.60 -3.79
N ARG A 14 -29.74 6.51 -3.61
CA ARG A 14 -29.49 7.82 -3.01
C ARG A 14 -29.14 7.71 -1.52
N GLU A 15 -29.76 6.79 -0.79
CA GLU A 15 -29.49 6.57 0.63
C GLU A 15 -28.13 5.91 0.86
N LEU A 16 -27.77 4.89 0.06
CA LEU A 16 -26.49 4.19 0.18
C LEU A 16 -25.30 4.94 -0.45
N PHE A 17 -25.50 5.55 -1.61
CA PHE A 17 -24.41 6.15 -2.40
C PHE A 17 -24.47 7.68 -2.47
N GLY A 18 -25.57 8.31 -2.06
CA GLY A 18 -25.67 9.78 -2.02
C GLY A 18 -24.64 10.43 -1.11
N PRO A 19 -24.40 9.94 0.13
CA PRO A 19 -23.32 10.45 0.98
C PRO A 19 -21.96 10.35 0.28
N LEU A 20 -21.67 9.22 -0.37
CA LEU A 20 -20.43 9.01 -1.12
C LEU A 20 -20.30 9.98 -2.30
N GLN A 21 -21.39 10.26 -3.02
CA GLN A 21 -21.40 11.23 -4.11
C GLN A 21 -21.19 12.66 -3.60
N VAL A 22 -21.82 13.04 -2.49
CA VAL A 22 -21.65 14.37 -1.86
C VAL A 22 -20.22 14.52 -1.35
N SER A 23 -19.68 13.53 -0.65
CA SER A 23 -18.28 13.51 -0.20
C SER A 23 -17.29 13.52 -1.36
N SER A 24 -17.65 12.95 -2.51
CA SER A 24 -16.84 13.00 -3.73
C SER A 24 -16.84 14.38 -4.40
N THR A 25 -17.84 15.22 -4.12
CA THR A 25 -18.04 16.55 -4.71
C THR A 25 -17.66 17.67 -3.73
N SER A 26 -17.62 17.37 -2.43
CA SER A 26 -17.21 18.28 -1.37
C SER A 26 -15.73 18.61 -1.55
N LEU A 27 -15.47 19.75 -2.19
CA LEU A 27 -14.18 20.41 -2.12
C LEU A 27 -13.87 20.68 -0.64
N TYR A 28 -12.74 20.13 -0.21
CA TYR A 28 -11.93 20.51 0.94
C TYR A 28 -12.51 21.66 1.80
N ASN A 29 -12.88 21.35 3.04
CA ASN A 29 -13.34 22.34 4.00
C ASN A 29 -12.09 22.98 4.65
N PRO A 30 -11.73 24.24 4.34
CA PRO A 30 -10.43 24.82 4.70
C PRO A 30 -10.31 25.24 6.19
N GLY A 31 -11.18 24.73 7.06
CA GLY A 31 -11.24 25.08 8.49
C GLY A 31 -11.02 23.92 9.46
N LEU A 32 -10.77 22.69 8.98
CA LEU A 32 -10.37 21.58 9.85
C LEU A 32 -8.82 21.50 9.89
N PRO A 33 -8.21 21.24 11.05
CA PRO A 33 -6.76 21.21 11.16
C PRO A 33 -6.21 20.18 10.18
N ASP A 34 -5.13 20.55 9.48
CA ASP A 34 -4.37 19.77 8.50
C ASP A 34 -3.80 18.47 9.10
N SER A 35 -4.67 17.55 9.47
CA SER A 35 -4.33 16.14 9.50
C SER A 35 -4.65 15.60 8.09
N PRO A 36 -3.67 15.06 7.34
CA PRO A 36 -3.95 14.23 6.18
C PRO A 36 -4.64 12.94 6.66
N GLY A 37 -5.90 13.09 7.05
CA GLY A 37 -6.71 12.08 7.71
C GLY A 37 -7.44 11.20 6.69
N TRP A 38 -7.92 10.08 7.20
CA TRP A 38 -8.85 9.24 6.46
C TRP A 38 -10.14 10.02 6.18
N CYS A 39 -10.61 9.98 4.94
CA CYS A 39 -11.90 10.51 4.52
C CYS A 39 -12.70 9.36 3.92
N GLU A 40 -14.03 9.50 3.82
CA GLU A 40 -14.91 8.44 3.32
C GLU A 40 -14.45 7.90 1.95
N LEU A 41 -13.94 8.78 1.09
CA LEU A 41 -13.43 8.41 -0.22
C LEU A 41 -12.12 7.60 -0.14
N SER A 42 -11.19 7.97 0.75
CA SER A 42 -9.95 7.22 0.91
C SER A 42 -10.16 5.90 1.65
N GLU A 43 -11.14 5.84 2.56
CA GLU A 43 -11.57 4.60 3.19
C GLU A 43 -12.24 3.65 2.18
N LEU A 44 -13.10 4.16 1.30
CA LEU A 44 -13.69 3.36 0.23
C LEU A 44 -12.60 2.77 -0.69
N ARG A 45 -11.61 3.59 -1.06
CA ARG A 45 -10.47 3.12 -1.84
C ARG A 45 -9.68 2.04 -1.10
N LEU A 46 -9.40 2.25 0.19
CA LEU A 46 -8.74 1.26 1.03
C LEU A 46 -9.53 -0.05 1.05
N MET A 47 -10.86 -0.01 1.17
CA MET A 47 -11.69 -1.21 1.18
C MET A 47 -11.60 -1.99 -0.15
N MET A 48 -11.68 -1.29 -1.28
CA MET A 48 -11.48 -1.90 -2.60
C MET A 48 -10.11 -2.59 -2.71
N LEU A 49 -9.07 -1.95 -2.16
CA LEU A 49 -7.72 -2.48 -2.19
C LEU A 49 -7.50 -3.65 -1.23
N ILE A 50 -8.12 -3.65 -0.04
CA ILE A 50 -8.04 -4.79 0.91
C ILE A 50 -8.68 -6.05 0.32
N ILE A 51 -9.78 -5.90 -0.40
CA ILE A 51 -10.45 -7.02 -1.08
C ILE A 51 -9.51 -7.62 -2.16
N LYS A 52 -8.78 -6.77 -2.88
CA LYS A 52 -7.85 -7.19 -3.94
C LYS A 52 -6.52 -7.71 -3.40
N TYR A 53 -6.00 -7.07 -2.35
CA TYR A 53 -4.70 -7.33 -1.74
C TYR A 53 -4.90 -7.64 -0.27
N LYS A 54 -5.08 -8.93 0.04
CA LYS A 54 -5.34 -9.38 1.41
C LYS A 54 -4.18 -9.01 2.34
N PRO A 55 -4.36 -8.14 3.35
CA PRO A 55 -3.27 -7.65 4.20
C PRO A 55 -2.85 -8.64 5.31
N ALA A 56 -3.13 -9.94 5.14
CA ALA A 56 -2.87 -11.00 6.10
C ALA A 56 -2.19 -12.22 5.44
N GLY A 57 -1.57 -13.08 6.26
CA GLY A 57 -0.91 -14.31 5.81
C GLY A 57 0.53 -14.10 5.32
N ALA A 58 1.07 -15.10 4.61
CA ALA A 58 2.47 -15.12 4.17
C ALA A 58 2.84 -13.91 3.27
N ALA A 59 1.91 -13.45 2.44
CA ALA A 59 2.12 -12.32 1.54
C ALA A 59 1.77 -10.96 2.16
N ARG A 60 1.49 -10.87 3.47
CA ARG A 60 0.99 -9.63 4.10
C ARG A 60 1.85 -8.40 3.81
N HIS A 61 3.18 -8.56 3.83
CA HIS A 61 4.09 -7.43 3.64
C HIS A 61 4.03 -6.90 2.20
N PHE A 62 4.03 -7.79 1.21
CA PHE A 62 3.88 -7.41 -0.19
C PHE A 62 2.51 -6.78 -0.47
N ASN A 63 1.45 -7.36 0.10
CA ASN A 63 0.09 -6.86 -0.09
C ASN A 63 -0.11 -5.48 0.56
N VAL A 64 0.44 -5.24 1.76
CA VAL A 64 0.42 -3.91 2.39
C VAL A 64 1.21 -2.89 1.57
N MET A 65 2.36 -3.26 1.00
CA MET A 65 3.11 -2.37 0.11
C MET A 65 2.33 -2.02 -1.15
N ALA A 66 1.67 -3.01 -1.76
CA ALA A 66 0.78 -2.77 -2.90
C ALA A 66 -0.35 -1.81 -2.51
N ILE A 67 -1.02 -2.02 -1.37
CA ILE A 67 -2.07 -1.11 -0.89
C ILE A 67 -1.54 0.32 -0.77
N VAL A 68 -0.37 0.52 -0.15
CA VAL A 68 0.23 1.86 0.00
C VAL A 68 0.48 2.53 -1.35
N ASP A 69 0.98 1.79 -2.33
CA ASP A 69 1.26 2.29 -3.67
C ASP A 69 -0.05 2.66 -4.41
N PHE A 70 -1.04 1.77 -4.42
CA PHE A 70 -2.34 1.99 -5.08
C PHE A 70 -3.26 2.99 -4.32
N MET A 71 -2.97 3.27 -3.05
CA MET A 71 -3.56 4.40 -2.31
C MET A 71 -2.91 5.73 -2.69
N SER A 72 -1.67 5.70 -3.17
CA SER A 72 -0.95 6.93 -3.53
C SER A 72 -1.12 7.28 -5.01
N HIS A 73 -1.34 6.26 -5.84
CA HIS A 73 -1.34 6.33 -7.29
C HIS A 73 -2.50 5.53 -7.87
N ILE A 74 -3.09 6.06 -8.95
CA ILE A 74 -4.08 5.36 -9.78
C ILE A 74 -3.44 5.06 -11.13
N TYR A 75 -3.42 3.78 -11.51
CA TYR A 75 -2.78 3.33 -12.74
C TYR A 75 -3.78 3.16 -13.88
N ASP A 76 -3.34 3.40 -15.12
CA ASP A 76 -4.16 3.21 -16.33
C ASP A 76 -4.62 1.75 -16.59
N THR A 77 -4.05 0.79 -15.87
CA THR A 77 -4.41 -0.64 -15.89
C THR A 77 -5.50 -1.01 -14.89
N GLU A 78 -5.83 -0.12 -13.96
CA GLU A 78 -6.88 -0.34 -12.99
C GLU A 78 -8.27 -0.31 -13.64
N PRO A 79 -9.27 -0.97 -13.02
CA PRO A 79 -10.58 -1.10 -13.65
C PRO A 79 -11.35 0.23 -13.59
N ALA A 80 -12.39 0.39 -14.41
CA ALA A 80 -13.04 1.69 -14.64
C ALA A 80 -13.67 2.32 -13.37
N GLU A 81 -13.98 1.51 -12.35
CA GLU A 81 -14.59 1.95 -11.09
C GLU A 81 -13.67 2.93 -10.34
N VAL A 82 -12.36 2.90 -10.57
CA VAL A 82 -11.40 3.80 -9.89
C VAL A 82 -11.52 5.25 -10.35
N GLU A 83 -12.25 5.50 -11.43
CA GLU A 83 -12.51 6.84 -11.95
C GLU A 83 -13.16 7.76 -10.90
N MET A 84 -13.90 7.20 -9.94
CA MET A 84 -14.53 7.99 -8.87
C MET A 84 -13.50 8.73 -7.99
N PHE A 85 -12.27 8.22 -7.91
CA PHE A 85 -11.16 8.79 -7.13
C PHE A 85 -10.35 9.84 -7.89
N LEU A 86 -10.63 10.06 -9.17
CA LEU A 86 -9.94 11.04 -10.00
C LEU A 86 -10.66 12.40 -9.99
N ASN A 87 -9.90 13.46 -10.28
CA ASN A 87 -10.42 14.78 -10.62
C ASN A 87 -11.09 14.77 -12.00
N ASP A 88 -12.02 15.68 -12.26
CA ASP A 88 -12.81 15.65 -13.51
C ASP A 88 -11.96 15.78 -14.79
N GLU A 89 -10.85 16.49 -14.75
CA GLU A 89 -9.89 16.57 -15.86
C GLU A 89 -9.18 15.22 -16.10
N ASP A 90 -8.72 14.59 -15.02
CA ASP A 90 -8.03 13.30 -15.04
C ASP A 90 -8.96 12.17 -15.46
N ARG A 91 -10.25 12.26 -15.13
CA ARG A 91 -11.27 11.29 -15.55
C ARG A 91 -11.36 11.16 -17.06
N ILE A 92 -11.40 12.28 -17.78
CA ILE A 92 -11.49 12.29 -19.25
C ILE A 92 -10.22 11.67 -19.85
N SER A 93 -9.06 12.04 -19.34
CA SER A 93 -7.79 11.53 -19.83
C SER A 93 -7.61 10.04 -19.51
N PHE A 94 -8.02 9.59 -18.32
CA PHE A 94 -8.01 8.19 -17.88
C PHE A 94 -8.87 7.30 -18.78
N ARG A 95 -10.11 7.71 -19.08
CA ARG A 95 -10.99 6.97 -20.01
C ARG A 95 -10.38 6.84 -21.41
N ARG A 96 -9.76 7.92 -21.91
CA ARG A 96 -9.08 7.90 -23.21
C ARG A 96 -7.89 6.93 -23.19
N GLN A 97 -7.10 6.97 -22.11
CA GLN A 97 -5.93 6.12 -21.93
C GLN A 97 -6.32 4.64 -21.80
N GLN A 98 -7.31 4.30 -20.97
CA GLN A 98 -7.82 2.93 -20.86
C GLN A 98 -8.26 2.36 -22.21
N ARG A 99 -9.00 3.14 -23.00
CA ARG A 99 -9.43 2.71 -24.35
C ARG A 99 -8.24 2.49 -25.29
N ALA A 100 -7.20 3.31 -25.19
CA ALA A 100 -5.99 3.13 -25.97
C ALA A 100 -5.26 1.84 -25.56
N VAL A 101 -5.07 1.62 -24.25
CA VAL A 101 -4.43 0.42 -23.69
C VAL A 101 -5.17 -0.86 -24.09
N GLN A 102 -6.51 -0.86 -24.05
CA GLN A 102 -7.33 -2.00 -24.47
C GLN A 102 -7.22 -2.30 -25.97
N LYS A 103 -7.12 -1.27 -26.81
CA LYS A 103 -6.94 -1.45 -28.27
C LYS A 103 -5.55 -2.00 -28.59
N GLU A 104 -4.52 -1.57 -27.87
CA GLU A 104 -3.17 -2.11 -28.06
C GLU A 104 -3.00 -3.52 -27.53
N SER A 105 -3.59 -3.85 -26.37
CA SER A 105 -3.52 -5.23 -25.86
C SER A 105 -4.15 -6.22 -26.84
N ALA A 106 -5.21 -5.81 -27.56
CA ALA A 106 -5.80 -6.58 -28.65
C ALA A 106 -4.87 -6.72 -29.87
N ARG A 107 -4.01 -5.72 -30.13
CA ARG A 107 -3.06 -5.70 -31.27
C ARG A 107 -1.68 -6.28 -30.95
N LYS A 108 -1.39 -6.57 -29.67
CA LYS A 108 -0.07 -7.01 -29.17
C LYS A 108 1.09 -6.04 -29.49
N GLU A 109 0.78 -4.77 -29.73
CA GLU A 109 1.78 -3.71 -29.88
C GLU A 109 2.18 -3.17 -28.49
N LYS A 110 3.47 -2.83 -28.31
CA LYS A 110 4.07 -2.48 -27.01
C LYS A 110 4.40 -0.98 -26.91
N THR A 111 3.57 -0.10 -27.46
CA THR A 111 4.02 1.27 -27.75
C THR A 111 3.31 2.36 -26.96
N ILE A 112 2.25 2.06 -26.20
CA ILE A 112 1.63 3.08 -25.33
C ILE A 112 2.48 3.39 -24.11
N ARG A 113 2.75 4.68 -23.94
CA ARG A 113 3.26 5.28 -22.70
C ARG A 113 2.23 5.11 -21.59
N ARG A 114 2.63 4.48 -20.50
CA ARG A 114 1.82 4.34 -19.28
C ARG A 114 1.66 5.67 -18.56
N VAL A 115 0.47 5.90 -18.01
CA VAL A 115 0.15 7.11 -17.25
C VAL A 115 -0.27 6.74 -15.83
N ILE A 116 0.19 7.54 -14.88
CA ILE A 116 -0.14 7.45 -13.46
C ILE A 116 -0.87 8.72 -13.07
N TYR A 117 -1.94 8.56 -12.31
CA TYR A 117 -2.80 9.65 -11.86
C TYR A 117 -2.76 9.78 -10.34
N SER A 118 -2.92 11.01 -9.86
CA SER A 118 -3.04 11.30 -8.43
C SER A 118 -4.49 11.18 -7.99
N PRO A 119 -4.81 10.44 -6.92
CA PRO A 119 -6.15 10.44 -6.36
C PRO A 119 -6.50 11.81 -5.74
N LYS A 120 -7.79 12.16 -5.80
CA LYS A 120 -8.32 13.44 -5.31
C LYS A 120 -8.39 13.57 -3.79
N TYR A 121 -8.34 12.46 -3.05
CA TYR A 121 -8.24 12.51 -1.60
C TYR A 121 -6.82 12.87 -1.16
N THR A 122 -6.69 13.48 0.03
CA THR A 122 -5.45 14.08 0.50
C THR A 122 -4.46 13.06 1.09
N ILE A 123 -4.95 12.01 1.76
CA ILE A 123 -4.09 11.07 2.47
C ILE A 123 -3.15 10.30 1.52
N ARG A 124 -1.89 10.17 1.92
CA ARG A 124 -0.89 9.28 1.32
C ARG A 124 -0.35 8.38 2.43
N PRO A 125 -1.04 7.27 2.73
CA PRO A 125 -0.84 6.55 3.97
C PRO A 125 0.47 5.77 3.95
N THR A 126 1.20 5.80 5.06
CA THR A 126 2.33 4.90 5.30
C THR A 126 1.83 3.48 5.57
N ALA A 127 2.72 2.48 5.42
CA ALA A 127 2.39 1.10 5.75
C ALA A 127 1.93 0.91 7.20
N LYS A 128 2.41 1.75 8.13
CA LYS A 128 1.94 1.77 9.51
C LYS A 128 0.47 2.23 9.59
N GLN A 129 0.15 3.36 8.98
CA GLN A 129 -1.23 3.89 8.96
C GLN A 129 -2.22 2.92 8.31
N VAL A 130 -1.82 2.23 7.24
CA VAL A 130 -2.66 1.18 6.63
C VAL A 130 -2.91 0.04 7.61
N ARG A 131 -1.86 -0.47 8.29
CA ARG A 131 -2.02 -1.55 9.28
C ARG A 131 -2.89 -1.13 10.46
N ASP A 132 -2.68 0.08 10.99
CA ASP A 132 -3.46 0.61 12.11
C ASP A 132 -4.94 0.72 11.72
N LYS A 133 -5.23 1.22 10.51
CA LYS A 133 -6.62 1.31 10.00
C LYS A 133 -7.24 -0.05 9.70
N VAL A 134 -6.48 -1.00 9.18
CA VAL A 134 -6.96 -2.38 8.96
C VAL A 134 -7.28 -3.07 10.29
N ALA A 135 -6.46 -2.87 11.32
CA ALA A 135 -6.68 -3.41 12.66
C ALA A 135 -7.89 -2.78 13.39
N GLU A 136 -8.23 -1.53 13.05
CA GLU A 136 -9.47 -0.88 13.51
C GLU A 136 -10.72 -1.54 12.90
N LEU A 137 -10.64 -1.95 11.64
CA LEU A 137 -11.78 -2.50 10.88
C LEU A 137 -11.98 -4.00 11.06
N TYR A 138 -10.90 -4.75 11.26
CA TYR A 138 -10.91 -6.20 11.39
C TYR A 138 -10.10 -6.64 12.60
N ASP A 139 -10.57 -7.68 13.30
CA ASP A 139 -9.75 -8.35 14.30
C ASP A 139 -8.65 -9.18 13.63
N MET A 140 -7.52 -8.51 13.38
CA MET A 140 -6.37 -9.10 12.69
C MET A 140 -5.78 -10.31 13.41
N ARG A 141 -5.98 -10.45 14.73
CA ARG A 141 -5.47 -11.62 15.48
C ARG A 141 -6.22 -12.88 15.07
N VAL A 142 -7.54 -12.77 14.90
CA VAL A 142 -8.39 -13.88 14.44
C VAL A 142 -8.12 -14.17 12.98
N VAL A 143 -7.97 -13.13 12.14
CA VAL A 143 -7.66 -13.29 10.72
C VAL A 143 -6.35 -14.04 10.53
N GLU A 144 -5.25 -13.59 11.15
CA GLU A 144 -3.94 -14.23 11.02
C GLU A 144 -3.93 -15.69 11.52
N ARG A 145 -4.69 -16.00 12.58
CA ARG A 145 -4.81 -17.38 13.07
C ARG A 145 -5.51 -18.32 12.09
N ASN A 146 -6.43 -17.78 11.29
CA ASN A 146 -7.19 -18.54 10.31
C ASN A 146 -6.46 -18.66 8.96
N GLU A 147 -5.36 -17.94 8.76
CA GLU A 147 -4.57 -18.06 7.53
C GLU A 147 -3.79 -19.38 7.51
N SER A 148 -3.94 -20.13 6.43
CA SER A 148 -3.08 -21.28 6.16
C SER A 148 -1.70 -20.79 5.73
N LEU A 149 -0.65 -21.20 6.44
CA LEU A 149 0.73 -21.03 6.00
C LEU A 149 1.04 -22.14 4.98
N PRO A 150 1.52 -21.81 3.77
CA PRO A 150 2.00 -22.81 2.83
C PRO A 150 3.19 -23.58 3.41
N ASP A 151 3.35 -24.83 2.98
CA ASP A 151 4.45 -25.67 3.43
C ASP A 151 5.81 -25.03 3.10
N GLY A 152 6.75 -25.07 4.05
CA GLY A 152 8.06 -24.41 3.96
C GLY A 152 8.10 -22.92 4.34
N PHE A 153 6.97 -22.27 4.64
CA PHE A 153 6.94 -20.90 5.20
C PHE A 153 6.98 -20.86 6.73
N ASP A 154 6.89 -22.01 7.39
CA ASP A 154 6.97 -22.13 8.86
C ASP A 154 8.41 -22.29 9.36
N THR A 155 9.34 -22.63 8.47
CA THR A 155 10.76 -22.83 8.80
C THR A 155 11.54 -21.54 8.65
N LEU A 156 12.02 -20.99 9.77
CA LEU A 156 13.06 -19.97 9.78
C LEU A 156 14.36 -20.63 9.31
N VAL A 157 14.80 -20.31 8.10
CA VAL A 157 16.12 -20.71 7.60
C VAL A 157 17.06 -19.54 7.84
N ASP A 158 18.16 -19.80 8.53
CA ASP A 158 19.22 -18.81 8.66
C ASP A 158 19.72 -18.43 7.26
N PHE A 159 19.77 -17.12 7.00
CA PHE A 159 20.30 -16.62 5.75
C PHE A 159 21.81 -16.83 5.73
N PHE A 160 22.27 -17.79 4.92
CA PHE A 160 23.69 -17.95 4.62
C PHE A 160 23.99 -17.33 3.27
N LEU A 161 25.03 -16.49 3.23
CA LEU A 161 25.62 -16.08 1.96
C LEU A 161 26.17 -17.34 1.26
N PRO A 162 25.98 -17.48 -0.05
CA PRO A 162 26.62 -18.54 -0.82
C PRO A 162 28.13 -18.56 -0.55
N PHE A 163 28.73 -19.75 -0.47
CA PHE A 163 30.17 -19.89 -0.31
C PHE A 163 30.89 -19.19 -1.47
N GLY A 164 31.77 -18.24 -1.14
CA GLY A 164 32.50 -17.39 -2.09
C GLY A 164 33.10 -16.16 -1.44
N ASP A 165 33.78 -15.33 -2.25
CA ASP A 165 34.65 -14.22 -1.81
C ASP A 165 33.98 -13.25 -0.81
N TYR A 166 32.68 -13.02 -0.96
CA TYR A 166 31.93 -12.11 -0.07
C TYR A 166 31.73 -12.67 1.34
N SER A 167 31.58 -13.99 1.49
CA SER A 167 31.44 -14.63 2.80
C SER A 167 32.75 -14.58 3.59
N GLU A 168 33.89 -14.77 2.92
CA GLU A 168 35.23 -14.70 3.52
C GLU A 168 35.61 -13.27 3.90
N MET A 169 35.29 -12.28 3.05
CA MET A 169 35.52 -10.87 3.35
C MET A 169 34.77 -10.39 4.59
N ILE A 170 33.51 -10.81 4.78
CA ILE A 170 32.72 -10.44 5.96
C ILE A 170 33.28 -11.12 7.21
N ARG A 171 33.62 -12.40 7.13
CA ARG A 171 34.21 -13.14 8.25
C ARG A 171 35.54 -12.54 8.70
N ASN A 172 36.43 -12.21 7.76
CA ASN A 172 37.69 -11.52 8.05
C ASN A 172 37.48 -10.13 8.67
N LYS A 173 36.39 -9.43 8.30
CA LYS A 173 36.04 -8.13 8.88
C LYS A 173 35.48 -8.26 10.29
N GLU A 174 34.71 -9.31 10.58
CA GLU A 174 34.21 -9.60 11.94
C GLU A 174 35.31 -10.08 12.88
N ASP A 175 36.23 -10.91 12.40
CA ASP A 175 37.39 -11.41 13.15
C ASP A 175 38.40 -10.29 13.48
N SER A 176 38.55 -9.29 12.60
CA SER A 176 39.39 -8.10 12.87
C SER A 176 38.74 -7.12 13.85
N ASN A 177 37.41 -7.09 13.95
CA ASN A 177 36.67 -6.24 14.90
C ASN A 177 36.54 -6.87 16.30
N THR A 178 36.73 -8.19 16.42
CA THR A 178 36.68 -8.91 17.71
C THR A 178 38.06 -9.13 18.34
N ALA A 179 39.13 -8.72 17.67
CA ALA A 179 40.47 -8.73 18.26
C ALA A 179 40.51 -7.81 19.51
N PRO A 180 40.98 -8.31 20.68
CA PRO A 180 41.03 -7.50 21.88
C PRO A 180 41.98 -6.31 21.67
N ALA A 181 41.49 -5.10 21.97
CA ALA A 181 42.26 -3.87 21.87
C ALA A 181 43.61 -4.02 22.59
N THR A 182 44.67 -4.20 21.80
CA THR A 182 46.04 -4.29 22.29
C THR A 182 46.36 -2.96 22.98
N LYS A 183 46.58 -3.01 24.30
CA LYS A 183 46.96 -1.86 25.14
C LYS A 183 48.05 -1.05 24.43
N ARG A 184 47.70 0.14 23.94
CA ARG A 184 48.68 1.14 23.50
C ARG A 184 49.52 1.55 24.71
N ARG A 185 50.75 1.03 24.75
CA ARG A 185 51.78 1.42 25.73
C ARG A 185 52.10 2.90 25.50
N ARG A 186 51.71 3.77 26.46
CA ARG A 186 52.15 5.18 26.47
C ARG A 186 53.68 5.20 26.55
N VAL A 187 54.32 5.74 25.51
CA VAL A 187 55.74 6.08 25.56
C VAL A 187 55.82 7.44 26.25
N ALA A 188 56.53 7.49 27.37
CA ALA A 188 56.82 8.71 28.11
C ALA A 188 57.75 9.62 27.28
N THR A 189 57.41 10.90 27.22
CA THR A 189 58.30 11.97 26.77
C THR A 189 59.42 12.16 27.80
N PRO A 190 60.71 12.25 27.40
CA PRO A 190 61.75 12.66 28.32
C PRO A 190 61.77 14.19 28.45
N ASP A 191 61.84 14.65 29.70
CA ASP A 191 62.13 16.04 30.04
C ASP A 191 63.55 16.41 29.62
N VAL A 192 63.69 17.60 29.00
CA VAL A 192 64.64 18.72 29.25
C VAL A 192 64.63 19.65 28.03
#